data_AF-A0A6H0WKF8-F1
#
_entry.id   AF-A0A6H0WKF8-F1
#
_cell.length_a   1.000
_cell.length_b   1.000
_cell.length_c   1.000
_cell.angle_alpha   90.00
_cell.angle_beta   90.00
_cell.angle_gamma   90.00
#
_symmetry.space_group_name_H-M   'P 1'
#
loop_
_entity.id
_entity.type
_entity.pdbx_description
1 polymer ?
#
loop_
_entity_poly.entity_id
_entity_poly.type
_entity_poly.pdbx_seq_one_letter_code
_entity_poly.pdbx_strand_id
1 'polypeptide(L)'
;MKGVINMQVLRILIVHVLSALCAAVVYVFGIDYDGYIPYFLISAIIFIYYLIFATPVQYFLNRKPKRFNLKYLLIYIFFSFLVWLFFAVITDPKTIIDFLMGYEIYLFSITFALIFWVWDSVFLQNKAKTAAK
;
A
#
# COMPACT_ATOMS: atom_id res chain seq x y z
N MET A 1 16.85 -8.53 -22.69
CA MET A 1 15.46 -8.48 -22.15
C MET A 1 15.31 -9.07 -20.74
N LYS A 2 15.80 -10.30 -20.44
CA LYS A 2 15.68 -10.93 -19.10
C LYS A 2 16.18 -10.06 -17.93
N GLY A 3 17.34 -9.40 -18.07
CA GLY A 3 17.90 -8.55 -16.99
C GLY A 3 17.07 -7.31 -16.66
N VAL A 4 16.38 -6.72 -17.65
CA VAL A 4 15.52 -5.53 -17.46
C VAL A 4 14.25 -5.91 -16.72
N ILE A 5 13.64 -7.05 -17.06
CA ILE A 5 12.47 -7.59 -16.37
C ILE A 5 12.81 -7.89 -14.91
N ASN A 6 13.95 -8.53 -14.66
CA ASN A 6 14.39 -8.84 -13.30
C ASN A 6 14.57 -7.59 -12.43
N MET A 7 15.14 -6.52 -13.01
CA MET A 7 15.31 -5.24 -12.30
C MET A 7 13.99 -4.48 -12.06
N GLN A 8 12.98 -4.64 -12.91
CA GLN A 8 11.65 -4.07 -12.68
C GLN A 8 10.92 -4.81 -11.55
N VAL A 9 10.93 -6.15 -11.58
CA VAL A 9 10.33 -6.97 -10.52
C VAL A 9 10.98 -6.68 -9.18
N LEU A 10 12.31 -6.58 -9.14
CA LEU A 10 13.04 -6.23 -7.91
C LEU A 10 12.57 -4.90 -7.32
N ARG A 11 12.36 -3.87 -8.14
CA ARG A 11 11.87 -2.56 -7.66
C ARG A 11 10.44 -2.61 -7.15
N ILE A 12 9.58 -3.39 -7.80
CA ILE A 12 8.21 -3.63 -7.32
C ILE A 12 8.29 -4.28 -5.94
N LEU A 13 9.09 -5.34 -5.77
CA LEU A 13 9.27 -5.99 -4.47
C LEU A 13 9.80 -5.03 -3.41
N ILE A 14 10.81 -4.21 -3.72
CA ILE A 14 11.35 -3.20 -2.79
C ILE A 14 10.25 -2.23 -2.34
N VAL A 15 9.43 -1.71 -3.26
CA VAL A 15 8.31 -0.81 -2.92
C VAL A 15 7.36 -1.48 -1.93
N HIS A 16 6.99 -2.74 -2.18
CA HIS A 16 6.06 -3.46 -1.32
C HIS A 16 6.64 -3.77 0.06
N VAL A 17 7.89 -4.22 0.12
CA VAL A 17 8.58 -4.52 1.39
C VAL A 17 8.70 -3.26 2.23
N LEU A 18 9.20 -2.16 1.65
CA LEU A 18 9.33 -0.89 2.38
C LEU A 18 7.97 -0.34 2.83
N SER A 19 6.96 -0.45 1.97
CA SER A 19 5.60 -0.01 2.33
C SER A 19 5.03 -0.83 3.47
N ALA A 20 5.21 -2.15 3.47
CA ALA A 20 4.72 -3.04 4.51
C ALA A 20 5.39 -2.81 5.86
N LEU A 21 6.72 -2.60 5.86
CA LEU A 21 7.45 -2.26 7.08
C LEU A 21 6.96 -0.92 7.64
N CYS A 22 6.94 0.14 6.83
CA CYS A 22 6.46 1.45 7.30
C CYS A 22 4.99 1.41 7.78
N ALA A 23 4.12 0.72 7.06
CA ALA A 23 2.71 0.59 7.43
C ALA A 23 2.51 -0.25 8.71
N ALA A 24 3.34 -1.27 8.93
CA ALA A 24 3.31 -2.03 10.17
C ALA A 24 3.67 -1.16 11.39
N VAL A 25 4.61 -0.22 11.24
CA VAL A 25 4.91 0.78 12.29
C VAL A 25 3.66 1.61 12.56
N VAL A 26 3.04 2.18 11.52
CA VAL A 26 1.82 2.98 11.68
C VAL A 26 0.68 2.18 12.33
N TYR A 27 0.53 0.91 11.98
CA TYR A 27 -0.48 0.05 12.58
C TYR A 27 -0.21 -0.17 14.07
N VAL A 28 1.00 -0.61 14.42
CA VAL A 28 1.37 -0.92 15.81
C VAL A 28 1.23 0.29 16.72
N PHE A 29 1.70 1.46 16.29
CA PHE A 29 1.55 2.70 17.06
C PHE A 29 0.15 3.32 16.96
N GLY A 30 -0.57 3.10 15.86
CA GLY A 30 -1.86 3.75 15.60
C GLY A 30 -3.03 3.14 16.36
N ILE A 31 -2.91 1.88 16.82
CA ILE A 31 -3.90 1.22 17.69
C ILE A 31 -3.36 0.93 19.09
N ASP A 32 -2.20 1.49 19.46
CA ASP A 32 -1.49 1.15 20.71
C ASP A 32 -1.38 -0.38 20.91
N TYR A 33 -0.95 -1.07 19.85
CA TYR A 33 -0.96 -2.52 19.79
C TYR A 33 -0.04 -3.13 20.86
N ASP A 34 -0.65 -3.79 21.85
CA ASP A 34 0.01 -4.50 22.95
C ASP A 34 0.04 -6.03 22.74
N GLY A 35 -0.50 -6.49 21.61
CA GLY A 35 -0.74 -7.91 21.37
C GLY A 35 0.52 -8.72 21.06
N TYR A 36 0.35 -10.05 21.12
CA TYR A 36 1.44 -11.02 21.01
C TYR A 36 1.99 -11.23 19.59
N ILE A 37 1.26 -10.81 18.54
CA ILE A 37 1.72 -10.98 17.14
C ILE A 37 2.99 -10.14 16.92
N PRO A 38 4.12 -10.76 16.55
CA PRO A 38 5.35 -10.03 16.32
C PRO A 38 5.22 -9.05 15.15
N TYR A 39 5.89 -7.90 15.24
CA TYR A 39 5.95 -6.89 14.17
C TYR A 39 6.29 -7.49 12.80
N PHE A 40 7.22 -8.45 12.74
CA PHE A 40 7.58 -9.14 11.51
C PHE A 40 6.37 -9.83 10.85
N LEU A 41 5.53 -10.51 11.65
CA LEU A 41 4.35 -11.19 11.13
C LEU A 41 3.27 -10.21 10.67
N ILE A 42 3.06 -9.10 11.40
CA ILE A 42 2.18 -7.99 10.96
C ILE A 42 2.66 -7.44 9.60
N SER A 43 3.96 -7.18 9.47
CA SER A 43 4.54 -6.67 8.23
C SER A 43 4.39 -7.67 7.07
N ALA A 44 4.52 -8.98 7.33
CA ALA A 44 4.31 -10.01 6.31
C ALA A 44 2.85 -10.06 5.84
N ILE A 45 1.89 -9.91 6.75
CA ILE A 45 0.46 -9.83 6.40
C ILE A 45 0.20 -8.60 5.53
N ILE A 46 0.64 -7.41 5.97
CA ILE A 46 0.47 -6.16 5.22
C ILE A 46 1.14 -6.24 3.84
N PHE A 47 2.31 -6.89 3.75
CA PHE A 47 2.99 -7.14 2.48
C PHE A 47 2.12 -7.95 1.51
N ILE A 48 1.43 -8.99 1.98
CA ILE A 48 0.50 -9.78 1.16
C ILE A 48 -0.67 -8.91 0.66
N TYR A 49 -1.23 -8.06 1.51
CA TYR A 49 -2.29 -7.12 1.10
C TYR A 49 -1.81 -6.15 0.03
N TYR A 50 -0.62 -5.55 0.18
CA TYR A 50 -0.05 -4.72 -0.88
C TYR A 50 0.13 -5.50 -2.19
N LEU A 51 0.64 -6.73 -2.13
CA LEU A 51 0.82 -7.56 -3.33
C LEU A 51 -0.50 -7.81 -4.06
N ILE A 52 -1.57 -8.13 -3.33
CA ILE A 52 -2.86 -8.47 -3.93
C ILE A 52 -3.58 -7.22 -4.45
N PHE A 53 -3.63 -6.15 -3.65
CA PHE A 53 -4.49 -5.00 -3.93
C PHE A 53 -3.76 -3.81 -4.54
N ALA A 54 -2.52 -3.54 -4.13
CA ALA A 54 -1.77 -2.39 -4.63
C ALA A 54 -1.04 -2.70 -5.95
N THR A 55 -0.55 -3.94 -6.16
CA THR A 55 0.13 -4.31 -7.41
C THR A 55 -0.72 -4.04 -8.66
N PRO A 56 -2.01 -4.43 -8.73
CA PRO A 56 -2.82 -4.15 -9.91
C PRO A 56 -2.95 -2.64 -10.19
N VAL A 57 -3.24 -1.84 -9.15
CA VAL A 57 -3.36 -0.38 -9.24
C VAL A 57 -2.04 0.23 -9.70
N GLN A 58 -0.93 -0.15 -9.06
CA GLN A 58 0.42 0.27 -9.41
C GLN A 58 0.77 -0.06 -10.86
N TYR A 59 0.45 -1.27 -11.30
CA TYR A 59 0.69 -1.68 -12.68
C TYR A 59 -0.03 -0.77 -13.67
N PHE A 60 -1.30 -0.42 -13.42
CA PHE A 60 -2.05 0.47 -14.30
C PHE A 60 -1.54 1.92 -14.27
N LEU A 61 -1.25 2.47 -13.09
CA LEU A 61 -0.78 3.86 -12.95
C LEU A 61 0.63 4.04 -13.55
N ASN A 62 1.51 3.07 -13.37
CA ASN A 62 2.90 3.14 -13.84
C ASN A 62 3.05 2.97 -15.36
N ARG A 63 1.96 2.68 -16.09
CA ARG A 63 1.93 2.81 -17.57
C ARG A 63 2.12 4.26 -18.02
N LYS A 64 1.75 5.24 -17.18
CA LYS A 64 1.92 6.68 -17.44
C LYS A 64 2.61 7.34 -16.25
N PRO A 65 3.92 7.07 -16.01
CA PRO A 65 4.58 7.44 -14.77
C PRO A 65 4.56 8.95 -14.52
N LYS A 66 4.08 9.36 -13.35
CA LYS A 66 3.99 10.75 -12.90
C LYS A 66 4.41 10.86 -11.43
N ARG A 67 5.70 10.98 -11.19
CA ARG A 67 6.29 11.12 -9.86
C ARG A 67 5.55 12.14 -8.98
N PHE A 68 5.19 11.73 -7.76
CA PHE A 68 4.48 12.54 -6.76
C PHE A 68 3.20 13.21 -7.29
N ASN A 69 2.48 12.51 -8.17
CA ASN A 69 1.20 13.01 -8.65
C ASN A 69 0.10 12.82 -7.61
N LEU A 70 -0.54 13.91 -7.17
CA LEU A 70 -1.62 13.87 -6.19
C LEU A 70 -2.86 13.12 -6.67
N LYS A 71 -3.14 13.07 -7.99
CA LYS A 71 -4.24 12.23 -8.50
C LYS A 71 -3.96 10.75 -8.26
N TYR A 72 -2.70 10.32 -8.36
CA TYR A 72 -2.33 8.93 -8.05
C TYR A 72 -2.43 8.64 -6.56
N LEU A 73 -2.07 9.61 -5.70
CA LEU A 73 -2.31 9.48 -4.25
C LEU A 73 -3.80 9.29 -3.95
N LEU A 74 -4.69 10.11 -4.53
CA LEU A 74 -6.14 9.97 -4.32
C LEU A 74 -6.67 8.61 -4.78
N ILE A 75 -6.14 8.07 -5.89
CA ILE A 75 -6.48 6.71 -6.35
C ILE A 75 -6.01 5.67 -5.33
N TYR A 76 -4.78 5.76 -4.83
CA TYR A 76 -4.30 4.83 -3.79
C TYR A 76 -5.11 4.93 -2.50
N ILE A 77 -5.51 6.13 -2.07
CA ILE A 77 -6.36 6.33 -0.89
C ILE A 77 -7.71 5.63 -1.11
N PHE A 78 -8.33 5.82 -2.27
CA PHE A 78 -9.60 5.17 -2.60
C PHE A 78 -9.49 3.65 -2.53
N PHE A 79 -8.48 3.05 -3.17
CA PHE A 79 -8.30 1.60 -3.11
C PHE A 79 -7.91 1.09 -1.72
N SER A 80 -7.10 1.84 -0.97
CA SER A 80 -6.78 1.47 0.41
C SER A 80 -8.03 1.46 1.29
N PHE A 81 -8.93 2.43 1.11
CA PHE A 81 -10.23 2.46 1.79
C PHE A 81 -11.08 1.24 1.44
N LEU A 82 -11.14 0.85 0.16
CA LEU A 82 -11.86 -0.37 -0.25
C LEU A 82 -11.27 -1.64 0.40
N VAL A 83 -9.94 -1.72 0.56
CA VAL A 83 -9.30 -2.85 1.24
C VAL A 83 -9.71 -2.92 2.71
N TRP A 84 -9.69 -1.80 3.43
CA TRP A 84 -10.13 -1.76 4.83
C TRP A 84 -11.62 -2.06 4.98
N LEU A 85 -12.45 -1.55 4.07
CA LEU A 85 -13.88 -1.86 4.05
C LEU A 85 -14.11 -3.35 3.80
N PHE A 86 -13.41 -3.94 2.83
CA PHE A 86 -13.47 -5.38 2.54
C PHE A 86 -13.01 -6.22 3.74
N PHE A 87 -11.93 -5.81 4.40
CA PHE A 87 -11.45 -6.44 5.62
C PHE A 87 -12.54 -6.43 6.71
N ALA A 88 -13.13 -5.28 7.00
CA ALA A 88 -14.20 -5.15 8.00
C ALA A 88 -15.41 -6.02 7.69
N VAL A 89 -15.85 -6.07 6.42
CA VAL A 89 -16.97 -6.91 5.98
C VAL A 89 -16.70 -8.40 6.25
N ILE A 90 -15.45 -8.84 6.10
CA ILE A 90 -15.09 -10.26 6.29
C ILE A 90 -14.89 -10.61 7.77
N THR A 91 -14.31 -9.71 8.55
CA THR A 91 -13.97 -10.00 9.96
C THR A 91 -15.14 -9.83 10.90
N ASP A 92 -15.95 -8.79 10.72
CA ASP A 92 -17.11 -8.54 11.55
C ASP A 92 -18.19 -7.73 10.79
N PRO A 93 -19.01 -8.40 9.98
CA PRO A 93 -20.01 -7.73 9.15
C PRO A 93 -21.11 -7.03 9.95
N LYS A 94 -21.28 -7.34 11.25
CA LYS A 94 -22.31 -6.73 12.09
C LYS A 94 -21.94 -5.32 12.55
N THR A 95 -20.65 -4.99 12.56
CA THR A 95 -20.10 -3.72 13.07
C THR A 95 -19.61 -2.80 11.95
N ILE A 96 -19.95 -3.07 10.68
CA ILE A 96 -19.52 -2.25 9.53
C ILE A 96 -19.85 -0.77 9.72
N ILE A 97 -21.03 -0.45 10.26
CA ILE A 97 -21.45 0.94 10.49
C ILE A 97 -20.54 1.58 11.54
N ASP A 98 -20.27 0.89 12.66
CA ASP A 98 -19.39 1.37 13.71
C ASP A 98 -17.95 1.55 13.19
N PHE A 99 -17.48 0.61 12.36
CA PHE A 99 -16.17 0.67 11.72
C PHE A 99 -16.04 1.86 10.76
N LEU A 100 -17.10 2.18 10.02
CA LEU A 100 -17.16 3.37 9.16
C LEU A 100 -17.22 4.67 9.97
N MET A 101 -17.75 4.64 11.19
CA MET A 101 -17.74 5.79 12.10
C MET A 101 -16.41 5.95 12.86
N GLY A 102 -15.61 4.89 12.96
CA GLY A 102 -14.28 4.89 13.56
C GLY A 102 -13.28 5.74 12.77
N TYR A 103 -12.34 6.37 13.47
CA TYR A 103 -11.30 7.17 12.80
C TYR A 103 -10.21 6.29 12.16
N GLU A 104 -10.07 5.05 12.65
CA GLU A 104 -9.02 4.10 12.32
C GLU A 104 -9.06 3.73 10.83
N ILE A 105 -10.25 3.50 10.28
CA ILE A 105 -10.40 3.21 8.84
C ILE A 105 -9.83 4.33 7.99
N TYR A 106 -10.07 5.59 8.35
CA TYR A 106 -9.60 6.75 7.62
C TYR A 106 -8.10 6.96 7.83
N LEU A 107 -7.63 6.83 9.08
CA LEU A 107 -6.23 6.95 9.44
C LEU A 107 -5.39 5.95 8.63
N PHE A 108 -5.74 4.66 8.68
CA PHE A 108 -4.98 3.63 7.99
C PHE A 108 -5.13 3.72 6.48
N SER A 109 -6.32 4.04 5.96
CA SER A 109 -6.50 4.21 4.51
C SER A 109 -5.62 5.33 3.94
N ILE A 110 -5.55 6.46 4.64
CA ILE A 110 -4.76 7.62 4.19
C ILE A 110 -3.27 7.32 4.35
N THR A 111 -2.85 6.88 5.54
CA THR A 111 -1.43 6.67 5.84
C THR A 111 -0.81 5.53 5.04
N PHE A 112 -1.49 4.40 4.86
CA PHE A 112 -0.97 3.28 4.09
C PHE A 112 -0.87 3.65 2.60
N ALA A 113 -1.89 4.31 2.07
CA ALA A 113 -1.84 4.83 0.71
C ALA A 113 -0.72 5.85 0.52
N LEU A 114 -0.51 6.76 1.48
CA LEU A 114 0.55 7.76 1.44
C LEU A 114 1.93 7.08 1.43
N ILE A 115 2.16 6.12 2.32
CA ILE A 115 3.40 5.34 2.39
C ILE A 115 3.67 4.64 1.05
N PHE A 116 2.69 3.91 0.53
CA PHE A 116 2.84 3.20 -0.74
C PHE A 116 3.12 4.16 -1.90
N TRP A 117 2.35 5.26 -1.98
CA TRP A 117 2.50 6.27 -3.02
C TRP A 117 3.88 6.95 -2.99
N VAL A 118 4.45 7.20 -1.80
CA VAL A 118 5.82 7.74 -1.67
C VAL A 118 6.82 6.77 -2.28
N TRP A 119 6.78 5.49 -1.90
CA TRP A 119 7.73 4.51 -2.39
C TRP A 119 7.55 4.23 -3.89
N ASP A 120 6.32 4.11 -4.37
CA ASP A 120 6.04 3.96 -5.80
C ASP A 120 6.52 5.17 -6.61
N SER A 121 6.29 6.38 -6.10
CA SER A 121 6.78 7.62 -6.71
C SER A 121 8.30 7.65 -6.82
N VAL A 122 9.00 7.23 -5.78
CA VAL A 122 10.48 7.23 -5.73
C VAL A 122 11.08 6.20 -6.68
N PHE A 123 10.57 4.96 -6.67
CA PHE A 123 11.23 3.84 -7.33
C PHE A 123 10.73 3.53 -8.74
N LEU A 124 9.46 3.80 -9.04
CA LEU A 124 8.79 3.30 -10.25
C LEU A 124 8.16 4.38 -11.12
N GLN A 125 7.78 5.55 -10.57
CA GLN A 125 7.19 6.65 -11.37
C GLN A 125 8.19 7.67 -11.93
N ASN A 126 9.48 7.32 -12.03
CA ASN A 126 10.49 8.20 -12.60
C ASN A 126 10.58 8.08 -14.14
N LYS A 127 10.23 9.16 -14.84
CA LYS A 127 10.22 9.26 -16.31
C LYS A 127 11.59 9.00 -16.97
N ALA A 128 12.70 9.35 -16.31
CA ALA A 128 14.04 9.18 -16.87
C ALA A 128 14.38 7.71 -17.19
N LYS A 129 13.71 6.75 -16.52
CA LYS A 129 13.92 5.31 -16.77
C LYS A 129 12.99 4.73 -17.84
N THR A 130 11.96 5.47 -18.25
CA THR A 130 11.04 5.07 -19.32
C THR A 130 11.54 5.53 -20.69
N ALA A 131 12.31 6.62 -20.75
CA ALA A 131 12.91 7.15 -21.97
C ALA A 131 14.16 6.38 -22.46
N ALA A 132 14.69 5.47 -21.64
CA ALA A 132 15.82 4.60 -21.99
C ALA A 132 15.38 3.22 -22.51
N LYS A 133 14.12 3.08 -22.96
CA LYS A 133 13.55 1.84 -23.45
C LYS A 133 12.91 2.03 -24.82
#